data_AF-A0A544SV59-F1
#
_entry.id   AF-A0A544SV59-F1
#
_cell.length_a   1.000
_cell.length_b   1.000
_cell.length_c   1.000
_cell.angle_alpha   90.00
_cell.angle_beta   90.00
_cell.angle_gamma   90.00
#
_symmetry.space_group_name_H-M   'P 1'
#
loop_
_entity.id
_entity.type
_entity.pdbx_description
1 polymer ?
#
loop_
_entity_poly.entity_id
_entity_poly.type
_entity_poly.pdbx_seq_one_letter_code
_entity_poly.pdbx_strand_id
1 'polypeptide(L)'
;MEDYKELQNRLRNLPKYSLENEQKEKLLYTLRAKQNIVKKPVLLKPIFTIVAICSILLLLLLTHEDYYKLSAQQGTVFTLPDRDQEVLGVEGRIGILVFNEQFVAEDKRRVSKMMLYFWGDEHALVDKKFRVEAVNIKREKIVLTEGVLSSGLYSEDAHTLARFIPFPSEGEWQLSFYVEDVLFEAFTVNVFPPFPKTENYALVDSPKEIPIGEAYEVYLQSTLGEKEIIEVKLLDNKGRVMETTVFKQDNSVIDGEGGGIIYYYKGNLTWKDHGMWKLLIDGEQTRIFEN
;
A
#
# COMPACT_ATOMS: atom_id res chain seq x y z
N MET A 1 14.59 -40.31 54.32
CA MET A 1 13.29 -40.90 53.91
C MET A 1 12.93 -42.12 54.78
N GLU A 2 13.90 -42.79 55.42
CA GLU A 2 13.68 -43.87 56.40
C GLU A 2 12.98 -43.42 57.70
N ASP A 3 13.32 -42.25 58.25
CA ASP A 3 12.71 -41.74 59.50
C ASP A 3 11.18 -41.62 59.47
N TYR A 4 10.60 -41.29 58.30
CA TYR A 4 9.14 -41.13 58.18
C TYR A 4 8.41 -42.46 58.26
N LYS A 5 8.96 -43.51 57.63
CA LYS A 5 8.37 -44.85 57.66
C LYS A 5 8.41 -45.43 59.08
N GLU A 6 9.49 -45.18 59.82
CA GLU A 6 9.60 -45.63 61.20
C GLU A 6 8.60 -44.93 62.13
N LEU A 7 8.45 -43.61 62.00
CA LEU A 7 7.49 -42.82 62.77
C LEU A 7 6.04 -43.25 62.50
N GLN A 8 5.71 -43.51 61.24
CA GLN A 8 4.38 -43.98 60.83
C GLN A 8 4.04 -45.35 61.44
N ASN A 9 5.04 -46.23 61.56
CA ASN A 9 4.85 -47.56 62.13
C ASN A 9 4.66 -47.49 63.66
N ARG A 10 5.39 -46.61 64.35
CA ARG A 10 5.21 -46.38 65.80
C ARG A 10 3.81 -45.83 66.14
N LEU A 11 3.29 -44.90 65.34
CA LEU A 11 1.94 -44.33 65.56
C LEU A 11 0.81 -45.36 65.35
N ARG A 12 0.98 -46.29 64.41
CA ARG A 12 0.01 -47.37 64.15
C ARG A 12 -0.07 -48.38 65.29
N ASN A 13 1.06 -48.64 65.96
CA ASN A 13 1.16 -49.66 67.02
C ASN A 13 0.95 -49.14 68.45
N LEU A 14 0.46 -47.90 68.62
CA LEU A 14 0.14 -47.36 69.95
C LEU A 14 -1.07 -48.11 70.58
N PRO A 15 -1.02 -48.42 71.88
CA PRO A 15 -2.08 -49.15 72.58
C PRO A 15 -3.44 -48.43 72.51
N LYS A 16 -4.52 -49.23 72.50
CA LYS A 16 -5.92 -48.87 72.16
C LYS A 16 -6.52 -47.68 72.92
N TYR A 17 -5.90 -47.20 74.00
CA TYR A 17 -6.44 -46.14 74.86
C TYR A 17 -5.63 -44.82 74.86
N SER A 18 -4.69 -44.63 73.94
CA SER A 18 -3.78 -43.47 74.00
C SER A 18 -4.08 -42.31 73.02
N LEU A 19 -4.81 -42.51 71.91
CA LEU A 19 -5.23 -41.46 70.97
C LEU A 19 -6.45 -41.93 70.16
N GLU A 20 -7.46 -41.08 69.98
CA GLU A 20 -8.57 -41.36 69.06
C GLU A 20 -8.08 -41.40 67.60
N ASN A 21 -8.70 -42.22 66.76
CA ASN A 21 -8.27 -42.44 65.37
C ASN A 21 -8.19 -41.14 64.56
N GLU A 22 -9.10 -40.20 64.81
CA GLU A 22 -9.14 -38.91 64.13
C GLU A 22 -7.91 -38.05 64.44
N GLN A 23 -7.39 -38.11 65.67
CA GLN A 23 -6.19 -37.37 66.06
C GLN A 23 -4.93 -37.96 65.40
N LYS A 24 -4.87 -39.28 65.22
CA LYS A 24 -3.76 -39.94 64.50
C LYS A 24 -3.73 -39.56 63.02
N GLU A 25 -4.88 -39.53 62.36
CA GLU A 25 -4.96 -39.11 60.96
C GLU A 25 -4.59 -37.64 60.78
N LYS A 26 -5.05 -36.77 61.68
CA LYS A 26 -4.73 -35.34 61.65
C LYS A 26 -3.22 -35.09 61.81
N LEU A 27 -2.55 -35.83 62.69
CA LEU A 27 -1.09 -35.75 62.85
C LEU A 27 -0.34 -36.24 61.61
N LEU A 28 -0.73 -37.39 61.05
CA LEU A 28 -0.13 -37.92 59.83
C LEU A 28 -0.31 -36.97 58.63
N TYR A 29 -1.49 -36.38 58.48
CA TYR A 29 -1.75 -35.37 57.45
C TYR A 29 -0.87 -34.14 57.61
N THR A 30 -0.74 -33.63 58.84
CA THR A 30 0.09 -32.44 59.13
C THR A 30 1.57 -32.69 58.85
N LEU A 31 2.08 -33.89 59.17
CA LEU A 31 3.46 -34.28 58.87
C LEU A 31 3.71 -34.41 57.37
N ARG A 32 2.77 -34.99 56.61
CA ARG A 32 2.84 -35.11 55.16
C ARG A 32 2.80 -33.74 54.47
N ALA A 33 1.95 -32.83 54.98
CA ALA A 33 1.86 -31.46 54.48
C ALA A 33 3.15 -30.66 54.75
N LYS A 34 3.80 -30.86 55.91
CA LYS A 34 5.09 -30.21 56.23
C LYS A 34 6.28 -30.75 55.44
N GLN A 35 6.22 -31.97 54.89
CA GLN A 35 7.32 -32.54 54.09
C GLN A 35 7.31 -32.05 52.64
N ASN A 36 6.21 -31.48 52.17
CA ASN A 36 6.10 -30.80 50.88
C ASN A 36 6.54 -29.32 50.98
N ILE A 37 7.75 -29.07 51.50
CA ILE A 37 8.38 -27.75 51.39
C ILE A 37 8.68 -27.53 49.90
N VAL A 38 7.87 -26.67 49.30
CA VAL A 38 7.98 -26.16 47.93
C VAL A 38 9.43 -25.72 47.69
N LYS A 39 10.15 -26.44 46.81
CA LYS A 39 11.43 -25.98 46.28
C LYS A 39 11.15 -24.65 45.58
N LYS A 40 11.65 -23.54 46.13
CA LYS A 40 11.59 -22.22 45.48
C LYS A 40 12.21 -22.37 44.08
N PRO A 41 11.52 -21.97 42.99
CA PRO A 41 12.10 -22.04 41.67
C PRO A 41 13.32 -21.11 41.63
N VAL A 42 14.46 -21.68 41.27
CA VAL A 42 15.69 -20.91 41.00
C VAL A 42 15.35 -19.91 39.89
N LEU A 43 15.61 -18.63 40.16
CA LEU A 43 15.20 -17.50 39.35
C LEU A 43 15.91 -17.51 37.97
N LEU A 44 15.31 -18.14 36.96
CA LEU A 44 15.75 -18.09 35.55
C LEU A 44 15.53 -16.72 34.86
N LYS A 45 15.27 -15.65 35.62
CA LYS A 45 15.00 -14.31 35.10
C LYS A 45 16.08 -13.73 34.15
N PRO A 46 17.40 -13.97 34.32
CA PRO A 46 18.37 -13.39 33.39
C PRO A 46 18.37 -14.07 32.01
N ILE A 47 17.96 -15.34 31.90
CA ILE A 47 17.94 -16.04 30.61
C ILE A 47 16.75 -15.55 29.76
N PHE A 48 15.57 -15.40 30.36
CA PHE A 48 14.39 -14.90 29.64
C PHE A 48 14.56 -13.46 29.12
N THR A 49 15.29 -12.61 29.85
CA THR A 49 15.57 -11.23 29.41
C THR A 49 16.52 -11.19 28.22
N ILE A 50 17.57 -12.02 28.21
CA ILE A 50 18.48 -12.13 27.06
C ILE A 50 17.73 -12.66 25.82
N VAL A 51 16.91 -13.71 25.98
CA VAL A 51 16.12 -14.25 24.87
C VAL A 51 15.17 -13.19 24.30
N ALA A 52 14.47 -12.44 25.16
CA ALA A 52 13.57 -11.37 24.71
C ALA A 52 14.31 -10.26 23.95
N ILE A 53 15.49 -9.82 24.42
CA ILE A 53 16.30 -8.81 23.71
C ILE A 53 16.78 -9.35 22.36
N CYS A 54 17.28 -10.59 22.29
CA CYS A 54 17.68 -11.21 21.03
C CYS A 54 16.50 -11.36 20.06
N SER A 55 15.31 -11.70 20.54
CA SER A 55 14.10 -11.76 19.71
C SER A 55 13.71 -10.39 19.16
N ILE A 56 13.78 -9.32 19.97
CA ILE A 56 13.52 -7.94 19.52
C ILE A 56 14.55 -7.49 18.48
N LEU A 57 15.84 -7.77 18.71
CA LEU A 57 16.90 -7.43 17.76
C LEU A 57 16.78 -8.20 16.44
N LEU A 58 16.40 -9.49 16.50
CA LEU A 58 16.13 -10.29 15.31
C LEU A 58 14.92 -9.75 14.54
N LEU A 59 13.85 -9.37 15.24
CA LEU A 59 12.69 -8.70 14.63
C LEU A 59 13.09 -7.39 13.95
N LEU A 60 13.89 -6.54 14.63
CA LEU A 60 14.36 -5.27 14.06
C LEU A 60 15.22 -5.47 12.81
N LEU A 61 16.13 -6.44 12.82
CA LEU A 61 16.95 -6.82 11.67
C LEU A 61 16.12 -7.37 10.51
N LEU A 62 15.08 -8.16 10.80
CA LEU A 62 14.16 -8.68 9.79
C LEU A 62 13.20 -7.61 9.24
N THR A 63 12.96 -6.52 9.98
CA THR A 63 12.11 -5.40 9.54
C THR A 63 12.90 -4.26 8.87
N HIS A 64 14.22 -4.37 8.74
CA HIS A 64 14.99 -3.36 8.03
C HIS A 64 14.66 -3.47 6.53
N GLU A 65 13.72 -2.65 6.05
CA GLU A 65 13.50 -2.47 4.62
C GLU A 65 14.76 -1.80 4.04
N ASP A 66 15.56 -2.57 3.30
CA ASP A 66 16.71 -2.04 2.57
C ASP A 66 16.23 -1.22 1.37
N TYR A 67 15.99 0.07 1.59
CA TYR A 67 15.69 1.01 0.52
C TYR A 67 16.89 1.12 -0.43
N TYR A 68 16.67 0.76 -1.68
CA TYR A 68 17.64 0.87 -2.73
C TYR A 68 17.65 2.30 -3.29
N LYS A 69 18.84 2.89 -3.40
CA LYS A 69 19.02 4.18 -4.06
C LYS A 69 18.89 4.00 -5.56
N LEU A 70 17.89 4.63 -6.16
CA LEU A 70 17.73 4.69 -7.61
C LEU A 70 18.92 5.44 -8.24
N SER A 71 19.35 4.99 -9.42
CA SER A 71 20.57 5.51 -10.06
C SER A 71 20.31 6.67 -11.01
N ALA A 72 19.09 6.77 -11.54
CA ALA A 72 18.72 7.80 -12.49
C ALA A 72 18.42 9.14 -11.81
N GLN A 73 18.52 10.23 -12.57
CA GLN A 73 18.08 11.55 -12.12
C GLN A 73 16.55 11.66 -12.13
N GLN A 74 16.00 12.60 -11.37
CA GLN A 74 14.58 12.91 -11.43
C GLN A 74 14.22 13.49 -12.80
N GLY A 75 13.13 13.01 -13.39
CA GLY A 75 12.59 13.55 -14.62
C GLY A 75 12.23 15.02 -14.43
N THR A 76 12.59 15.85 -15.41
CA THR A 76 12.28 17.28 -15.42
C THR A 76 11.13 17.55 -16.37
N VAL A 77 10.25 18.48 -15.98
CA VAL A 77 9.22 19.01 -16.87
C VAL A 77 9.86 20.04 -17.80
N PHE A 78 9.65 19.91 -19.10
CA PHE A 78 10.08 20.89 -20.10
C PHE A 78 9.04 21.03 -21.21
N THR A 79 9.00 22.22 -21.83
CA THR A 79 8.08 22.53 -22.93
C THR A 79 8.74 22.19 -24.26
N LEU A 80 8.00 21.54 -25.14
CA LEU A 80 8.49 21.24 -26.48
C LEU A 80 8.62 22.54 -27.31
N PRO A 81 9.70 22.73 -28.08
CA PRO A 81 9.97 24.00 -28.75
C PRO A 81 9.04 24.29 -29.94
N ASP A 82 8.48 23.24 -30.53
CA ASP A 82 7.63 23.25 -31.74
C ASP A 82 6.13 23.27 -31.42
N ARG A 83 5.75 22.87 -30.20
CA ARG A 83 4.38 22.84 -29.71
C ARG A 83 4.40 23.16 -28.21
N ASP A 84 3.57 24.11 -27.78
CA ASP A 84 3.44 24.56 -26.38
C ASP A 84 2.81 23.46 -25.50
N GLN A 85 3.51 22.33 -25.38
CA GLN A 85 3.11 21.13 -24.66
C GLN A 85 4.22 20.76 -23.68
N GLU A 86 3.82 20.42 -22.46
CA GLU A 86 4.73 19.97 -21.42
C GLU A 86 4.96 18.46 -21.51
N VAL A 87 6.21 18.06 -21.35
CA VAL A 87 6.62 16.66 -21.22
C VAL A 87 7.47 16.47 -19.97
N LEU A 88 7.44 15.27 -19.41
CA LEU A 88 8.30 14.85 -18.31
C LEU A 88 9.36 13.89 -18.84
N GLY A 89 10.64 14.17 -18.56
CA GLY A 89 11.72 13.25 -18.89
C GLY A 89 13.10 13.87 -18.80
N VAL A 90 13.94 13.57 -19.79
CA VAL A 90 15.30 14.11 -19.94
C VAL A 90 15.36 14.87 -21.25
N GLU A 91 15.55 16.19 -21.15
CA GLU A 91 15.57 17.10 -22.31
C GLU A 91 16.59 16.65 -23.36
N GLY A 92 16.17 16.63 -24.63
CA GLY A 92 16.99 16.17 -25.76
C GLY A 92 17.25 14.65 -25.80
N ARG A 93 16.56 13.86 -24.98
CA ARG A 93 16.69 12.39 -24.95
C ARG A 93 15.34 11.69 -25.01
N ILE A 94 14.52 11.82 -23.97
CA ILE A 94 13.24 11.11 -23.82
C ILE A 94 12.24 12.01 -23.11
N GLY A 95 10.98 12.00 -23.55
CA GLY A 95 9.91 12.77 -22.96
C GLY A 95 8.61 11.99 -22.99
N ILE A 96 7.85 12.07 -21.91
CA ILE A 96 6.50 11.54 -21.80
C ILE A 96 5.56 12.74 -21.81
N LEU A 97 4.58 12.78 -22.70
CA LEU A 97 3.49 13.74 -22.62
C LEU A 97 2.72 13.50 -21.32
N VAL A 98 2.69 14.50 -20.44
CA VAL A 98 2.04 14.41 -19.13
C VAL A 98 0.93 15.45 -19.01
N PHE A 99 -0.15 15.07 -18.34
CA PHE A 99 -1.22 15.97 -17.92
C PHE A 99 -1.48 15.77 -16.43
N ASN A 100 -1.35 16.83 -15.64
CA ASN A 100 -1.58 16.82 -14.19
C ASN A 100 -0.80 15.70 -13.46
N GLU A 101 -1.40 15.08 -12.43
CA GLU A 101 -0.82 13.93 -11.73
C GLU A 101 -0.98 12.66 -12.58
N GLN A 102 -0.09 12.49 -13.56
CA GLN A 102 -0.19 11.42 -14.56
C GLN A 102 0.10 10.01 -13.99
N PHE A 103 0.96 9.88 -12.98
CA PHE A 103 1.40 8.57 -12.48
C PHE A 103 0.71 8.25 -11.16
N VAL A 104 -0.33 7.43 -11.21
CA VAL A 104 -1.14 7.06 -10.03
C VAL A 104 -1.11 5.54 -9.88
N ALA A 105 -0.83 5.07 -8.67
CA ALA A 105 -0.80 3.64 -8.38
C ALA A 105 -2.19 3.00 -8.60
N GLU A 106 -2.20 1.77 -9.09
CA GLU A 106 -3.38 0.94 -9.34
C GLU A 106 -4.40 1.52 -10.32
N ASP A 107 -4.13 2.68 -10.95
CA ASP A 107 -5.06 3.34 -11.86
C ASP A 107 -4.69 3.13 -13.33
N LYS A 108 -5.52 2.35 -14.03
CA LYS A 108 -5.32 2.06 -15.46
C LYS A 108 -5.61 3.24 -16.38
N ARG A 109 -6.43 4.20 -15.96
CA ARG A 109 -6.87 5.33 -16.80
C ARG A 109 -5.71 6.30 -16.98
N ARG A 110 -5.01 6.58 -15.89
CA ARG A 110 -3.84 7.48 -15.80
C ARG A 110 -2.63 6.99 -16.62
N VAL A 111 -2.56 5.72 -17.01
CA VAL A 111 -1.47 5.22 -17.87
C VAL A 111 -1.94 4.54 -19.15
N SER A 112 -3.21 4.72 -19.49
CA SER A 112 -3.85 4.05 -20.64
C SER A 112 -3.36 4.54 -22.00
N LYS A 113 -2.89 5.78 -22.08
CA LYS A 113 -2.48 6.45 -23.31
C LYS A 113 -1.31 7.40 -23.04
N MET A 114 -0.11 6.87 -23.19
CA MET A 114 1.15 7.57 -22.95
C MET A 114 1.81 7.87 -24.28
N MET A 115 1.98 9.14 -24.62
CA MET A 115 2.78 9.52 -25.79
C MET A 115 4.23 9.65 -25.37
N LEU A 116 5.10 8.86 -25.99
CA LEU A 116 6.53 8.85 -25.73
C LEU A 116 7.27 9.46 -26.92
N TYR A 117 8.20 10.37 -26.65
CA TYR A 117 9.02 11.08 -27.64
C TYR A 117 10.51 10.79 -27.40
N PHE A 118 11.24 10.48 -28.45
CA PHE A 118 12.66 10.11 -28.42
C PHE A 118 13.46 11.06 -29.32
N TRP A 119 14.57 11.59 -28.78
CA TRP A 119 15.53 12.43 -29.49
C TRP A 119 16.91 11.76 -29.53
N GLY A 120 17.49 11.60 -30.73
CA GLY A 120 18.73 10.88 -30.95
C GLY A 120 19.04 10.65 -32.43
N ASP A 121 19.63 9.50 -32.75
CA ASP A 121 19.87 9.10 -34.14
C ASP A 121 18.63 8.39 -34.69
N GLU A 122 17.94 9.02 -35.64
CA GLU A 122 16.74 8.49 -36.31
C GLU A 122 16.95 7.05 -36.83
N HIS A 123 18.12 6.74 -37.41
CA HIS A 123 18.40 5.40 -37.95
C HIS A 123 18.53 4.33 -36.86
N ALA A 124 18.87 4.74 -35.64
CA ALA A 124 18.96 3.89 -34.46
C ALA A 124 17.64 3.83 -33.67
N LEU A 125 16.62 4.61 -34.04
CA LEU A 125 15.35 4.70 -33.34
C LEU A 125 14.17 4.19 -34.16
N VAL A 126 14.03 4.63 -35.42
CA VAL A 126 12.86 4.32 -36.25
C VAL A 126 12.80 2.84 -36.60
N ASP A 127 11.60 2.27 -36.52
CA ASP A 127 11.30 0.85 -36.72
C ASP A 127 12.05 -0.08 -35.75
N LYS A 128 12.62 0.45 -34.67
CA LYS A 128 13.28 -0.33 -33.63
C LYS A 128 12.32 -0.73 -32.54
N LYS A 129 12.59 -1.89 -31.94
CA LYS A 129 11.86 -2.34 -30.76
C LYS A 129 12.24 -1.48 -29.56
N PHE A 130 11.25 -1.10 -28.78
CA PHE A 130 11.45 -0.45 -27.50
C PHE A 130 10.81 -1.23 -26.36
N ARG A 131 11.33 -1.01 -25.16
CA ARG A 131 10.81 -1.58 -23.90
C ARG A 131 10.98 -0.57 -22.79
N VAL A 132 9.96 -0.42 -21.95
CA VAL A 132 10.04 0.41 -20.74
C VAL A 132 9.94 -0.48 -19.52
N GLU A 133 10.95 -0.45 -18.68
CA GLU A 133 10.94 -1.10 -17.37
C GLU A 133 10.80 -0.05 -16.27
N ALA A 134 10.17 -0.42 -15.16
CA ALA A 134 10.17 0.40 -13.95
C ALA A 134 10.69 -0.38 -12.76
N VAL A 135 11.47 0.29 -11.89
CA VAL A 135 11.94 -0.24 -10.62
C VAL A 135 11.74 0.77 -9.50
N ASN A 136 11.19 0.35 -8.36
CA ASN A 136 11.04 1.22 -7.19
C ASN A 136 12.18 1.04 -6.18
N ILE A 137 12.16 1.89 -5.14
CA ILE A 137 13.12 1.83 -4.02
C ILE A 137 13.08 0.51 -3.24
N LYS A 138 12.02 -0.30 -3.39
CA LYS A 138 11.88 -1.65 -2.80
C LYS A 138 12.35 -2.77 -3.73
N ARG A 139 12.94 -2.43 -4.87
CA ARG A 139 13.39 -3.34 -5.94
C ARG A 139 12.27 -4.14 -6.60
N GLU A 140 11.03 -3.69 -6.46
CA GLU A 140 9.93 -4.19 -7.29
C GLU A 140 10.21 -3.78 -8.72
N LYS A 141 10.27 -4.75 -9.63
CA LYS A 141 10.56 -4.53 -11.05
C LYS A 141 9.40 -4.99 -11.89
N ILE A 142 8.97 -4.13 -12.81
CA ILE A 142 7.89 -4.40 -13.75
C ILE A 142 8.28 -3.97 -15.17
N VAL A 143 7.78 -4.67 -16.18
CA VAL A 143 7.82 -4.19 -17.56
C VAL A 143 6.53 -3.40 -17.79
N LEU A 144 6.65 -2.10 -18.01
CA LEU A 144 5.50 -1.22 -18.19
C LEU A 144 4.85 -1.44 -19.55
N THR A 145 5.67 -1.53 -20.61
CA THR A 145 5.20 -1.66 -21.99
C THR A 145 6.34 -2.07 -22.93
N GLU A 146 5.98 -2.58 -24.10
CA GLU A 146 6.88 -2.95 -25.19
C GLU A 146 6.21 -2.61 -26.54
N GLY A 147 7.01 -2.33 -27.56
CA GLY A 147 6.48 -2.06 -28.89
C GLY A 147 7.54 -1.71 -29.92
N VAL A 148 7.15 -0.98 -30.96
CA VAL A 148 8.04 -0.49 -32.01
C VAL A 148 7.91 1.03 -32.10
N LEU A 149 9.03 1.72 -32.27
CA LEU A 149 9.08 3.16 -32.47
C LEU A 149 8.72 3.51 -33.91
N SER A 150 7.91 4.55 -34.06
CA SER A 150 7.55 5.15 -35.34
C SER A 150 8.43 6.37 -35.62
N SER A 151 8.51 6.77 -36.90
CA SER A 151 9.17 8.02 -37.32
C SER A 151 8.65 9.23 -36.55
N GLY A 152 9.49 10.22 -36.30
CA GLY A 152 9.10 11.49 -35.68
C GLY A 152 7.87 12.14 -36.33
N LEU A 153 7.03 12.81 -35.52
CA LEU A 153 5.92 13.63 -36.03
C LEU A 153 6.32 15.10 -36.17
N TYR A 154 7.22 15.57 -35.31
CA TYR A 154 7.67 16.96 -35.29
C TYR A 154 9.20 17.05 -35.02
N SER A 155 9.62 17.73 -33.96
CA SER A 155 11.04 17.90 -33.59
C SER A 155 11.68 16.67 -32.94
N GLU A 156 10.90 15.67 -32.54
CA GLU A 156 11.43 14.37 -32.10
C GLU A 156 11.83 13.46 -33.28
N ASP A 157 12.85 12.64 -33.09
CA ASP A 157 13.35 11.72 -34.13
C ASP A 157 12.51 10.44 -34.22
N ALA A 158 11.92 10.03 -33.10
CA ALA A 158 10.97 8.93 -33.06
C ALA A 158 9.91 9.11 -31.97
N HIS A 159 8.78 8.44 -32.12
CA HIS A 159 7.71 8.46 -31.12
C HIS A 159 6.97 7.12 -31.05
N THR A 160 6.15 6.96 -30.02
CA THR A 160 5.18 5.88 -29.95
C THR A 160 4.04 6.24 -29.01
N LEU A 161 2.85 5.72 -29.31
CA LEU A 161 1.71 5.76 -28.41
C LEU A 161 1.67 4.44 -27.64
N ALA A 162 1.99 4.50 -26.36
CA ALA A 162 2.08 3.33 -25.50
C ALA A 162 0.92 3.28 -24.50
N ARG A 163 0.65 2.07 -24.02
CA ARG A 163 -0.18 1.81 -22.84
C ARG A 163 0.71 1.15 -21.80
N PHE A 164 0.86 1.76 -20.63
CA PHE A 164 1.57 1.09 -19.54
C PHE A 164 0.59 0.21 -18.75
N ILE A 165 1.11 -0.84 -18.16
CA ILE A 165 0.41 -1.47 -17.03
C ILE A 165 0.41 -0.49 -15.83
N PRO A 166 -0.64 -0.48 -14.98
CA PRO A 166 -0.68 0.37 -13.80
C PRO A 166 0.49 0.08 -12.86
N PHE A 167 1.01 1.13 -12.21
CA PHE A 167 1.99 0.96 -11.14
C PHE A 167 1.33 0.23 -9.96
N PRO A 168 1.96 -0.78 -9.38
CA PRO A 168 1.36 -1.55 -8.28
C PRO A 168 1.37 -0.79 -6.94
N SER A 169 2.25 0.20 -6.79
CA SER A 169 2.42 0.96 -5.56
C SER A 169 2.87 2.39 -5.80
N GLU A 170 2.56 3.27 -4.85
CA GLU A 170 3.01 4.66 -4.82
C GLU A 170 4.50 4.79 -4.46
N GLY A 171 5.04 5.99 -4.62
CA GLY A 171 6.40 6.36 -4.26
C GLY A 171 7.31 6.59 -5.47
N GLU A 172 8.62 6.58 -5.23
CA GLU A 172 9.59 6.85 -6.28
C GLU A 172 9.86 5.61 -7.14
N TRP A 173 9.75 5.78 -8.47
CA TRP A 173 10.02 4.76 -9.47
C TRP A 173 11.01 5.28 -10.51
N GLN A 174 12.03 4.48 -10.83
CA GLN A 174 12.90 4.71 -11.99
C GLN A 174 12.31 4.04 -13.21
N LEU A 175 12.02 4.80 -14.26
CA LEU A 175 11.73 4.28 -15.59
C LEU A 175 13.03 4.16 -16.39
N SER A 176 13.24 3.01 -17.01
CA SER A 176 14.37 2.72 -17.89
C SER A 176 13.85 2.36 -19.27
N PHE A 177 14.26 3.13 -20.26
CA PHE A 177 13.84 3.02 -21.65
C PHE A 177 14.93 2.31 -22.43
N TYR A 178 14.58 1.21 -23.09
CA TYR A 178 15.49 0.42 -23.90
C TYR A 178 15.07 0.48 -25.36
N VAL A 179 16.04 0.55 -26.27
CA VAL A 179 15.85 0.41 -27.71
C VAL A 179 16.80 -0.69 -28.19
N GLU A 180 16.26 -1.73 -28.86
CA GLU A 180 17.01 -2.95 -29.23
C GLU A 180 17.82 -3.53 -28.03
N ASP A 181 17.18 -3.62 -26.87
CA ASP A 181 17.76 -4.10 -25.60
C ASP A 181 18.95 -3.28 -25.04
N VAL A 182 19.29 -2.16 -25.67
CA VAL A 182 20.28 -1.21 -25.15
C VAL A 182 19.57 -0.13 -24.36
N LEU A 183 20.07 0.16 -23.15
CA LEU A 183 19.56 1.27 -22.34
C LEU A 183 19.74 2.57 -23.11
N PHE A 184 18.63 3.19 -23.47
CA PHE A 184 18.59 4.46 -24.17
C PHE A 184 18.67 5.63 -23.18
N GLU A 185 17.78 5.63 -22.18
CA GLU A 185 17.77 6.64 -21.12
C GLU A 185 17.01 6.13 -19.89
N ALA A 186 17.23 6.74 -18.73
CA ALA A 186 16.43 6.49 -17.53
C ALA A 186 16.21 7.77 -16.72
N PHE A 187 15.05 7.85 -16.06
CA PHE A 187 14.76 8.91 -15.09
C PHE A 187 13.77 8.43 -14.02
N THR A 188 13.74 9.11 -12.88
CA THR A 188 12.79 8.81 -11.80
C THR A 188 11.54 9.67 -11.88
N VAL A 189 10.41 9.11 -11.46
CA VAL A 189 9.13 9.78 -11.29
C VAL A 189 8.58 9.48 -9.91
N ASN A 190 7.70 10.35 -9.43
CA ASN A 190 6.89 10.07 -8.26
C ASN A 190 5.53 9.52 -8.70
N VAL A 191 5.19 8.32 -8.23
CA VAL A 191 3.88 7.71 -8.41
C VAL A 191 3.02 8.05 -7.20
N PHE A 192 1.87 8.65 -7.45
CA PHE A 192 0.91 9.07 -6.42
C PHE A 192 0.12 7.88 -5.85
N PRO A 193 -0.43 8.04 -4.63
CA PRO A 193 -1.33 7.07 -4.02
C PRO A 193 -2.48 6.67 -4.94
N PRO A 194 -3.01 5.44 -4.83
CA PRO A 194 -4.19 5.04 -5.59
C PRO A 194 -5.39 5.91 -5.22
N PHE A 195 -6.26 6.17 -6.19
CA PHE A 195 -7.46 6.95 -5.92
C PHE A 195 -8.37 6.26 -4.89
N PRO A 196 -9.05 7.05 -4.04
CA PRO A 196 -9.97 6.50 -3.06
C PRO A 196 -11.02 5.62 -3.73
N LYS A 197 -11.13 4.38 -3.27
CA LYS A 197 -12.08 3.41 -3.79
C LYS A 197 -12.69 2.54 -2.69
N THR A 198 -13.86 2.00 -2.99
CA THR A 198 -14.58 0.97 -2.23
C THR A 198 -14.65 -0.31 -3.07
N GLU A 199 -15.55 -1.22 -2.75
CA GLU A 199 -15.80 -2.40 -3.58
C GLU A 199 -16.38 -1.99 -4.94
N ASN A 200 -17.34 -1.05 -4.94
CA ASN A 200 -18.07 -0.68 -6.14
C ASN A 200 -17.77 0.72 -6.69
N TYR A 201 -17.17 1.61 -5.90
CA TYR A 201 -16.97 3.01 -6.27
C TYR A 201 -15.51 3.39 -6.28
N ALA A 202 -15.09 4.27 -7.18
CA ALA A 202 -13.75 4.87 -7.15
C ALA A 202 -13.78 6.32 -7.63
N LEU A 203 -12.94 7.17 -7.03
CA LEU A 203 -12.71 8.52 -7.52
C LEU A 203 -12.06 8.48 -8.91
N VAL A 204 -12.39 9.47 -9.74
CA VAL A 204 -11.77 9.69 -11.05
C VAL A 204 -10.62 10.69 -10.97
N ASP A 205 -10.77 11.71 -10.13
CA ASP A 205 -9.77 12.76 -9.92
C ASP A 205 -8.90 12.44 -8.71
N SER A 206 -7.65 12.91 -8.74
CA SER A 206 -6.79 12.79 -7.57
C SER A 206 -7.32 13.72 -6.47
N PRO A 207 -7.43 13.27 -5.22
CA PRO A 207 -7.72 14.16 -4.11
C PRO A 207 -6.76 15.36 -4.00
N LYS A 208 -5.52 15.19 -4.45
CA LYS A 208 -4.48 16.24 -4.45
C LYS A 208 -4.65 17.31 -5.53
N GLU A 209 -5.45 17.02 -6.55
CA GLU A 209 -5.81 17.97 -7.61
C GLU A 209 -7.02 18.84 -7.21
N ILE A 210 -7.68 18.55 -6.09
CA ILE A 210 -8.92 19.23 -5.67
C ILE A 210 -8.59 20.51 -4.86
N PRO A 211 -9.13 21.69 -5.23
CA PRO A 211 -8.88 22.93 -4.51
C PRO A 211 -9.50 22.94 -3.10
N ILE A 212 -8.83 23.60 -2.18
CA ILE A 212 -9.29 23.82 -0.80
C ILE A 212 -10.17 25.06 -0.71
N GLY A 213 -11.23 24.98 0.08
CA GLY A 213 -12.10 26.10 0.46
C GLY A 213 -13.23 26.39 -0.53
N GLU A 214 -13.25 25.72 -1.69
CA GLU A 214 -14.24 25.91 -2.74
C GLU A 214 -14.95 24.59 -3.06
N ALA A 215 -16.19 24.69 -3.51
CA ALA A 215 -16.94 23.53 -3.98
C ALA A 215 -16.37 23.08 -5.33
N TYR A 216 -15.96 21.82 -5.42
CA TYR A 216 -15.38 21.23 -6.62
C TYR A 216 -16.26 20.09 -7.12
N GLU A 217 -16.47 20.03 -8.44
CA GLU A 217 -17.22 18.94 -9.07
C GLU A 217 -16.35 17.69 -9.14
N VAL A 218 -16.69 16.69 -8.32
CA VAL A 218 -15.98 15.43 -8.22
C VAL A 218 -16.70 14.37 -9.04
N TYR A 219 -15.93 13.54 -9.73
CA TYR A 219 -16.44 12.39 -10.46
C TYR A 219 -16.13 11.07 -9.73
N LEU A 220 -17.13 10.19 -9.68
CA LEU A 220 -17.03 8.81 -9.21
C LEU A 220 -17.36 7.86 -10.36
N GLN A 221 -16.59 6.78 -10.50
CA GLN A 221 -16.99 5.63 -11.31
C GLN A 221 -17.60 4.55 -10.42
N SER A 222 -18.60 3.84 -10.93
CA SER A 222 -19.30 2.74 -10.24
C SER A 222 -19.38 1.51 -11.13
N THR A 223 -19.15 0.34 -10.55
CA THR A 223 -19.48 -0.97 -11.14
C THR A 223 -20.80 -1.53 -10.61
N LEU A 224 -21.37 -0.92 -9.57
CA LEU A 224 -22.72 -1.24 -9.11
C LEU A 224 -23.72 -0.73 -10.14
N GLY A 225 -24.73 -1.55 -10.43
CA GLY A 225 -25.74 -1.29 -11.45
C GLY A 225 -26.39 0.09 -11.39
N GLU A 226 -27.14 0.43 -12.44
CA GLU A 226 -27.68 1.77 -12.65
C GLU A 226 -28.48 2.30 -11.44
N LYS A 227 -28.11 3.49 -10.97
CA LYS A 227 -28.87 4.29 -10.01
C LYS A 227 -28.87 5.73 -10.50
N GLU A 228 -30.01 6.40 -10.42
CA GLU A 228 -30.10 7.81 -10.82
C GLU A 228 -29.26 8.73 -9.90
N ILE A 229 -29.22 8.39 -8.61
CA ILE A 229 -28.53 9.16 -7.57
C ILE A 229 -27.84 8.25 -6.57
N ILE A 230 -26.75 8.74 -5.98
CA ILE A 230 -26.05 8.12 -4.84
C ILE A 230 -25.79 9.16 -3.74
N GLU A 231 -25.82 8.71 -2.48
CA GLU A 231 -25.45 9.56 -1.34
C GLU A 231 -23.94 9.50 -1.10
N VAL A 232 -23.31 10.67 -1.00
CA VAL A 232 -21.88 10.79 -0.71
C VAL A 232 -21.69 11.65 0.53
N LYS A 233 -20.93 11.14 1.50
CA LYS A 233 -20.54 11.85 2.72
C LYS A 233 -19.03 11.99 2.76
N LEU A 234 -18.55 13.19 3.06
CA LEU A 234 -17.15 13.47 3.37
C LEU A 234 -16.94 13.36 4.89
N LEU A 235 -15.97 12.54 5.30
CA LEU A 235 -15.66 12.31 6.71
C LEU A 235 -14.22 12.71 7.01
N ASP A 236 -14.01 13.29 8.18
CA ASP A 236 -12.67 13.55 8.68
C ASP A 236 -11.97 12.27 9.20
N ASN A 237 -10.71 12.40 9.61
CA ASN A 237 -9.94 11.29 10.17
C ASN A 237 -10.52 10.66 11.44
N LYS A 238 -11.41 11.36 12.16
CA LYS A 238 -12.14 10.86 13.33
C LYS A 238 -13.48 10.20 12.95
N GLY A 239 -13.83 10.18 11.67
CA GLY A 239 -15.10 9.64 11.18
C GLY A 239 -16.29 10.57 11.41
N ARG A 240 -16.06 11.87 11.69
CA ARG A 240 -17.14 12.85 11.77
C ARG A 240 -17.54 13.26 10.36
N VAL A 241 -18.85 13.28 10.10
CA VAL A 241 -19.39 13.75 8.82
C VAL A 241 -19.22 15.26 8.73
N MET A 242 -18.47 15.70 7.73
CA MET A 242 -18.17 17.11 7.47
C MET A 242 -19.11 17.70 6.42
N GLU A 243 -19.53 16.87 5.45
CA GLU A 243 -20.46 17.23 4.40
C GLU A 243 -21.27 16.00 3.96
N THR A 244 -22.53 16.21 3.58
CA THR A 244 -23.40 15.21 2.94
C THR A 244 -23.94 15.82 1.66
N THR A 245 -23.82 15.10 0.56
CA THR A 245 -24.24 15.55 -0.77
C THR A 245 -24.81 14.38 -1.57
N VAL A 246 -25.48 14.69 -2.67
CA VAL A 246 -26.05 13.71 -3.58
C VAL A 246 -25.36 13.85 -4.93
N PHE A 247 -24.78 12.76 -5.40
CA PHE A 247 -24.20 12.71 -6.74
C PHE A 247 -25.24 12.15 -7.70
N LYS A 248 -25.31 12.73 -8.90
CA LYS A 248 -26.22 12.28 -9.96
C LYS A 248 -25.44 11.50 -11.00
N GLN A 249 -26.06 10.47 -11.57
CA GLN A 249 -25.50 9.78 -12.72
C GLN A 249 -25.34 10.77 -13.88
N ASP A 250 -24.13 10.82 -14.44
CA ASP A 250 -23.78 11.69 -15.57
C ASP A 250 -23.85 10.90 -16.88
N ASN A 251 -23.19 9.75 -16.95
CA ASN A 251 -23.16 8.88 -18.12
C ASN A 251 -22.82 7.43 -17.75
N SER A 252 -22.75 6.55 -18.75
CA SER A 252 -22.23 5.19 -18.61
C SER A 252 -21.46 4.76 -19.86
N VAL A 253 -20.50 3.87 -19.69
CA VAL A 253 -19.68 3.32 -20.77
C VAL A 253 -19.51 1.81 -20.59
N ILE A 254 -19.25 1.10 -21.69
CA ILE A 254 -18.85 -0.32 -21.64
C ILE A 254 -17.34 -0.36 -21.38
N ASP A 255 -16.94 -1.04 -20.32
CA ASP A 255 -15.52 -1.30 -20.02
C ASP A 255 -14.92 -2.16 -21.12
N GLY A 256 -13.86 -1.65 -21.77
CA GLY A 256 -13.23 -2.31 -22.90
C GLY A 256 -12.53 -3.63 -22.55
N GLU A 257 -12.29 -3.92 -21.26
CA GLU A 257 -11.60 -5.12 -20.81
C GLU A 257 -12.56 -6.20 -20.30
N GLY A 258 -13.53 -5.83 -19.46
CA GLY A 258 -14.48 -6.78 -18.87
C GLY A 258 -15.83 -6.86 -19.57
N GLY A 259 -16.16 -5.93 -20.47
CA GLY A 259 -17.49 -5.81 -21.09
C GLY A 259 -18.60 -5.37 -20.11
N GLY A 260 -18.27 -5.12 -18.84
CA GLY A 260 -19.20 -4.59 -17.85
C GLY A 260 -19.53 -3.12 -18.11
N ILE A 261 -20.65 -2.64 -17.58
CA ILE A 261 -21.00 -1.22 -17.66
C ILE A 261 -20.38 -0.48 -16.48
N ILE A 262 -19.64 0.59 -16.76
CA ILE A 262 -19.15 1.55 -15.76
C ILE A 262 -20.09 2.75 -15.80
N TYR A 263 -20.64 3.12 -14.65
CA TYR A 263 -21.49 4.30 -14.49
C TYR A 263 -20.66 5.42 -13.88
N TYR A 264 -20.82 6.64 -14.39
CA TYR A 264 -20.18 7.82 -13.84
C TYR A 264 -21.20 8.67 -13.11
N TYR A 265 -20.80 9.15 -11.93
CA TYR A 265 -21.59 10.03 -11.09
C TYR A 265 -20.80 11.30 -10.83
N LYS A 266 -21.49 12.42 -10.74
CA LYS A 266 -20.86 13.70 -10.39
C LYS A 266 -21.65 14.44 -9.33
N GLY A 267 -20.92 15.20 -8.52
CA GLY A 267 -21.49 16.08 -7.52
C GLY A 267 -20.41 16.95 -6.89
N ASN A 268 -20.84 17.97 -6.16
CA ASN A 268 -19.91 18.92 -5.55
C ASN A 268 -19.56 18.49 -4.13
N LEU A 269 -18.28 18.61 -3.79
CA LEU A 269 -17.73 18.46 -2.44
C LEU A 269 -16.82 19.65 -2.13
N THR A 270 -16.75 20.04 -0.85
CA THR A 270 -15.90 21.14 -0.38
C THR A 270 -14.92 20.64 0.67
N TRP A 271 -13.63 20.59 0.32
CA TRP A 271 -12.58 20.33 1.31
C TRP A 271 -12.17 21.63 1.98
N LYS A 272 -12.46 21.76 3.28
CA LYS A 272 -12.16 23.01 4.02
C LYS A 272 -10.67 23.21 4.30
N ASP A 273 -9.95 22.11 4.46
CA ASP A 273 -8.55 22.08 4.84
C ASP A 273 -7.84 20.89 4.17
N HIS A 274 -6.52 20.95 4.07
CA HIS A 274 -5.71 19.76 3.81
C HIS A 274 -5.76 18.81 4.99
N GLY A 275 -5.81 17.51 4.73
CA GLY A 275 -5.77 16.52 5.79
C GLY A 275 -6.10 15.11 5.34
N MET A 276 -6.45 14.28 6.32
CA MET A 276 -6.79 12.89 6.10
C MET A 276 -8.32 12.73 6.10
N TRP A 277 -8.84 12.16 5.03
CA TRP A 277 -10.27 12.08 4.73
C TRP A 277 -10.71 10.66 4.41
N LYS A 278 -12.03 10.45 4.47
CA LYS A 278 -12.71 9.27 3.95
C LYS A 278 -13.97 9.71 3.21
N LEU A 279 -14.41 8.88 2.28
CA LEU A 279 -15.74 8.99 1.70
C LEU A 279 -16.59 7.82 2.17
N LEU A 280 -17.86 8.10 2.45
CA LEU A 280 -18.90 7.10 2.62
C LEU A 280 -19.90 7.27 1.47
N ILE A 281 -19.94 6.29 0.58
CA ILE A 281 -20.66 6.32 -0.70
C ILE A 281 -21.68 5.18 -0.65
N ASP A 282 -22.98 5.51 -0.59
CA ASP A 282 -24.06 4.51 -0.50
C ASP A 282 -23.86 3.44 0.61
N GLY A 283 -23.22 3.82 1.71
CA GLY A 283 -22.92 2.93 2.83
C GLY A 283 -21.58 2.20 2.73
N GLU A 284 -20.87 2.28 1.61
CA GLU A 284 -19.50 1.78 1.45
C GLU A 284 -18.49 2.86 1.82
N GLN A 285 -17.44 2.50 2.56
CA GLN A 285 -16.44 3.47 3.02
C GLN A 285 -15.09 3.23 2.35
N THR A 286 -14.46 4.30 1.86
CA THR A 286 -13.09 4.25 1.36
C THR A 286 -12.09 4.00 2.49
N ARG A 287 -10.86 3.62 2.11
CA ARG A 287 -9.71 3.81 2.99
C ARG A 287 -9.47 5.30 3.26
N ILE A 288 -8.66 5.58 4.29
CA ILE A 288 -8.21 6.94 4.56
C ILE A 288 -7.30 7.39 3.42
N PHE A 289 -7.46 8.62 2.95
CA PHE A 289 -6.61 9.25 1.94
C PHE A 289 -6.26 10.68 2.33
N GLU A 290 -5.19 11.22 1.74
CA GLU A 290 -4.77 12.62 1.88
C GLU A 290 -5.27 13.41 0.67
N ASN A 291 -5.66 14.68 0.90
CA ASN A 291 -5.96 15.66 -0.16
C ASN A 291 -4.96 16.82 -0.15
#